data_AF-A0A830D8R2-F1
#
_entry.id   AF-A0A830D8R2-F1
#
_cell.length_a   1.000
_cell.length_b   1.000
_cell.length_c   1.000
_cell.angle_alpha   90.00
_cell.angle_beta   90.00
_cell.angle_gamma   90.00
#
_symmetry.space_group_name_H-M   'P 1'
#
loop_
_entity.id
_entity.type
_entity.pdbx_description
1 polymer ?
#
loop_
_entity_poly.entity_id
_entity_poly.type
_entity_poly.pdbx_seq_one_letter_code
_entity_poly.pdbx_strand_id
1 'polypeptide(L)'
;MDEAENTKWISEAICDLGESDCQSGKKLEDLKVSGVSLIDFFAPDQIKEHLHSLNQCTNLGVRIVDENTCQLCDVGGRTFAPPPMYCTCCGARVKHGLNYFRPPDDGTDVKYCFCTLCFKASRGGNISFRGLSFSKAILEKCKNTEWVQCDKCEAWQHQICALYNSKQDLEGKLDYICPFCRLSEVEAKGHVSIPPAFRARDLPRTKLSDHIEQRLFKSLARERKQRADILEQVTGVEDLVVRVVLAVNKVLKVKQQFLDILHGETYPTEFPYKSKVLLLFQKVEGVDVCIFAMYLQEFGSECGHPNNRSIYISYLDSVKYFRPEIKTVDGVALRTFIYHEILIGYLDYCKQHGFTTCYIWACPPTKGEDYILYCHPETQKTPNPHKLLQWYKKLLRKAKEENVVVEYTNFYDYFFVPSGECNSKITAARLPYFDGDYWSCAIEDMIRVIEKEESGGVSERKSKIKTTKRALRAMGHTDLSADKTKDILVMQKLGQTILPLKEEFFVVHLQFTCINCHEPILSGSRWSCNQCNRFHLCRR
;
A
#
# COMPACT_ATOMS: atom_id res chain seq x y z
N MET A 1 -14.67 7.83 18.02
CA MET A 1 -14.05 9.16 18.20
C MET A 1 -12.56 8.90 18.21
N ASP A 2 -11.83 8.95 17.10
CA ASP A 2 -12.03 9.76 15.90
C ASP A 2 -11.50 9.05 14.65
N GLU A 3 -12.40 8.64 13.75
CA GLU A 3 -12.12 8.47 12.30
C GLU A 3 -12.35 9.80 11.55
N ALA A 4 -12.90 10.81 12.24
CA ALA A 4 -13.28 12.10 11.67
C ALA A 4 -12.12 13.11 11.58
N GLU A 5 -11.01 12.91 12.30
CA GLU A 5 -9.83 13.77 12.19
C GLU A 5 -8.93 13.38 11.01
N ASN A 6 -8.91 12.10 10.62
CA ASN A 6 -8.04 11.62 9.54
C ASN A 6 -8.52 12.07 8.14
N THR A 7 -9.83 12.34 7.99
CA THR A 7 -10.41 12.85 6.73
C THR A 7 -10.23 14.35 6.55
N LYS A 8 -9.93 15.10 7.62
CA LYS A 8 -9.78 16.57 7.57
C LYS A 8 -8.41 17.00 7.03
N TRP A 9 -7.37 16.20 7.26
CA TRP A 9 -6.00 16.49 6.79
C TRP A 9 -5.81 16.29 5.28
N ILE A 10 -6.59 15.41 4.65
CA ILE A 10 -6.50 15.17 3.19
C ILE A 10 -7.03 16.37 2.39
N SER A 11 -8.03 17.10 2.91
CA SER A 11 -8.57 18.29 2.25
C SER A 11 -7.71 19.55 2.48
N GLU A 12 -7.03 19.66 3.62
CA GLU A 12 -6.24 20.86 3.95
C GLU A 12 -4.81 20.82 3.35
N ALA A 13 -4.25 19.63 3.06
CA ALA A 13 -2.94 19.48 2.43
C ALA A 13 -2.89 19.86 0.92
N ILE A 14 -4.04 20.14 0.30
CA ILE A 14 -4.13 20.58 -1.10
C ILE A 14 -3.88 22.10 -1.23
N CYS A 15 -3.91 22.87 -0.14
CA CYS A 15 -3.87 24.33 -0.20
C CYS A 15 -2.50 25.01 0.03
N ASP A 16 -1.44 24.29 0.42
CA ASP A 16 -0.15 24.92 0.80
C ASP A 16 1.07 24.36 0.04
N LEU A 17 0.94 24.06 -1.25
CA LEU A 17 2.10 23.83 -2.13
C LEU A 17 2.63 25.17 -2.66
N GLY A 18 3.40 25.84 -1.82
CA GLY A 18 4.23 26.99 -2.19
C GLY A 18 5.32 26.59 -3.19
N GLU A 19 5.48 27.43 -4.20
CA GLU A 19 6.41 27.33 -5.33
C GLU A 19 7.85 27.02 -4.89
N SER A 20 8.45 25.94 -5.40
CA SER A 20 9.88 25.93 -5.75
C SER A 20 10.26 24.79 -6.70
N ASP A 21 10.74 25.20 -7.87
CA ASP A 21 11.62 24.55 -8.84
C ASP A 21 11.34 23.11 -9.32
N CYS A 22 10.46 23.01 -10.34
CA CYS A 22 10.64 22.05 -11.43
C CYS A 22 10.60 22.79 -12.78
N GLN A 23 11.76 23.24 -13.26
CA GLN A 23 11.85 23.81 -14.61
C GLN A 23 11.73 22.72 -15.69
N SER A 24 10.91 23.03 -16.69
CA SER A 24 10.63 22.31 -17.95
C SER A 24 9.46 21.30 -17.98
N GLY A 25 8.27 21.73 -17.55
CA GLY A 25 7.02 21.15 -18.03
C GLY A 25 6.56 21.85 -19.31
N LYS A 26 6.47 21.14 -20.44
CA LYS A 26 5.61 21.59 -21.55
C LYS A 26 4.18 21.72 -21.00
N LYS A 27 3.48 22.82 -21.33
CA LYS A 27 2.10 23.07 -20.91
C LYS A 27 1.21 21.86 -21.24
N LEU A 28 0.44 21.43 -20.25
CA LEU A 28 -0.53 20.32 -20.31
C LEU A 28 -1.69 20.58 -21.32
N GLU A 29 -1.80 21.79 -21.86
CA GLU A 29 -2.90 22.24 -22.72
C GLU A 29 -2.82 21.76 -24.18
N ASP A 30 -1.68 21.25 -24.65
CA ASP A 30 -1.46 20.91 -26.07
C ASP A 30 -1.75 19.43 -26.44
N LEU A 31 -2.34 18.62 -25.55
CA LEU A 31 -2.64 17.19 -25.78
C LEU A 31 -4.12 16.90 -26.11
N LYS A 32 -4.82 17.84 -26.75
CA LYS A 32 -6.24 17.68 -27.16
C LYS A 32 -6.41 16.78 -28.39
N VAL A 33 -6.20 15.47 -28.24
CA VAL A 33 -6.93 14.43 -28.97
C VAL A 33 -7.08 13.23 -28.04
N SER A 34 -8.04 13.27 -27.11
CA SER A 34 -8.32 12.17 -26.20
C SER A 34 -9.57 11.45 -26.68
N GLY A 35 -9.45 10.17 -27.08
CA GLY A 35 -10.60 9.27 -27.11
C GLY A 35 -11.21 9.13 -25.71
N VAL A 36 -12.48 8.72 -25.64
CA VAL A 36 -13.23 8.50 -24.38
C VAL A 36 -13.17 7.06 -23.91
N SER A 37 -12.70 6.15 -24.76
CA SER A 37 -12.43 4.75 -24.43
C SER A 37 -10.96 4.42 -24.66
N LEU A 38 -10.38 3.56 -23.80
CA LEU A 38 -9.03 3.04 -24.03
C LEU A 38 -8.90 2.26 -25.34
N ILE A 39 -10.03 1.74 -25.85
CA ILE A 39 -10.11 0.98 -27.10
C ILE A 39 -9.73 1.83 -28.32
N ASP A 40 -9.89 3.15 -28.23
CA ASP A 40 -9.50 4.08 -29.29
C ASP A 40 -7.99 4.06 -29.56
N PHE A 41 -7.20 3.53 -28.62
CA PHE A 41 -5.73 3.46 -28.71
C PHE A 41 -5.21 2.04 -28.97
N PHE A 42 -6.09 1.05 -29.13
CA PHE A 42 -5.69 -0.34 -29.31
C PHE A 42 -5.39 -0.67 -30.77
N ALA A 43 -4.38 -1.53 -30.98
CA ALA A 43 -4.19 -2.21 -32.25
C ALA A 43 -5.31 -3.25 -32.49
N PRO A 44 -5.61 -3.63 -33.76
CA PRO A 44 -6.64 -4.63 -34.06
C PRO A 44 -6.52 -5.92 -33.26
N ASP A 45 -5.30 -6.42 -33.07
CA ASP A 45 -5.05 -7.65 -32.32
C ASP A 45 -5.37 -7.50 -30.82
N GLN A 46 -5.12 -6.32 -30.24
CA GLN A 46 -5.47 -6.01 -28.85
C GLN A 46 -6.98 -5.90 -28.67
N ILE A 47 -7.70 -5.31 -29.64
CA ILE A 47 -9.17 -5.27 -29.63
C ILE A 47 -9.73 -6.70 -29.70
N LYS A 48 -9.16 -7.54 -30.57
CA LYS A 48 -9.55 -8.96 -30.69
C LYS A 48 -9.29 -9.72 -29.39
N GLU A 49 -8.14 -9.51 -28.76
CA GLU A 49 -7.78 -10.13 -27.48
C GLU A 49 -8.75 -9.73 -26.36
N HIS A 50 -9.05 -8.42 -26.23
CA HIS A 50 -10.03 -7.90 -25.26
C HIS A 50 -11.45 -8.44 -25.49
N LEU A 51 -11.92 -8.45 -26.74
CA LEU A 51 -13.22 -9.04 -27.07
C LEU A 51 -13.28 -10.54 -26.73
N HIS A 52 -12.20 -11.27 -26.98
CA HIS A 52 -12.11 -12.67 -26.65
C HIS A 52 -12.10 -12.92 -25.13
N SER A 53 -11.40 -12.09 -24.35
CA SER A 53 -11.34 -12.23 -22.88
C SER A 53 -12.70 -11.96 -22.22
N LEU A 54 -13.49 -11.02 -22.75
CA LEU A 54 -14.86 -10.76 -22.30
C LEU A 54 -15.79 -11.97 -22.51
N ASN A 55 -15.65 -12.68 -23.64
CA ASN A 55 -16.46 -13.87 -23.97
C ASN A 55 -16.07 -15.11 -23.16
N GLN A 56 -14.83 -15.23 -22.67
CA GLN A 56 -14.43 -16.33 -21.79
C GLN A 56 -15.07 -16.22 -20.39
N CYS A 57 -15.59 -15.05 -20.02
CA CYS A 57 -16.35 -14.87 -18.80
C CYS A 57 -17.80 -15.39 -18.89
N THR A 58 -18.23 -15.91 -20.04
CA THR A 58 -19.53 -16.55 -20.26
C THR A 58 -19.34 -18.02 -20.64
N ASN A 59 -19.38 -18.92 -19.66
CA ASN A 59 -19.71 -20.32 -19.94
C ASN A 59 -21.21 -20.36 -20.22
N LEU A 60 -21.64 -20.20 -21.48
CA LEU A 60 -22.85 -20.78 -22.09
C LEU A 60 -23.04 -20.21 -23.50
N GLY A 61 -23.25 -21.11 -24.46
CA GLY A 61 -23.38 -20.78 -25.88
C GLY A 61 -24.74 -20.19 -26.29
N VAL A 62 -24.76 -19.77 -27.55
CA VAL A 62 -25.85 -19.17 -28.36
C VAL A 62 -26.15 -17.71 -28.03
N ARG A 63 -25.86 -16.84 -29.02
CA ARG A 63 -26.17 -15.41 -29.02
C ARG A 63 -27.68 -15.19 -29.06
N ILE A 64 -28.25 -14.75 -27.94
CA ILE A 64 -29.59 -14.17 -27.89
C ILE A 64 -29.40 -12.70 -27.48
N VAL A 65 -29.60 -11.80 -28.43
CA VAL A 65 -29.59 -10.35 -28.18
C VAL A 65 -30.92 -10.01 -27.54
N ASP A 66 -30.91 -9.76 -26.24
CA ASP A 66 -32.03 -9.18 -25.49
C ASP A 66 -31.73 -7.68 -25.30
N GLU A 67 -32.75 -6.81 -25.27
CA GLU A 67 -32.58 -5.35 -25.17
C GLU A 67 -31.86 -4.91 -23.88
N ASN A 68 -31.72 -5.82 -22.92
CA ASN A 68 -31.08 -5.59 -21.62
C ASN A 68 -29.71 -6.29 -21.45
N THR A 69 -29.06 -6.75 -22.51
CA THR A 69 -27.73 -7.39 -22.44
C THR A 69 -26.62 -6.53 -23.02
N CYS A 70 -25.44 -6.59 -22.40
CA CYS A 70 -24.25 -5.90 -22.88
C CYS A 70 -23.72 -6.59 -24.13
N GLN A 71 -23.66 -5.86 -25.25
CA GLN A 71 -23.19 -6.39 -26.54
C GLN A 71 -21.79 -7.04 -26.49
N LEU A 72 -20.92 -6.59 -25.57
CA LEU A 72 -19.53 -7.04 -25.51
C LEU A 72 -19.32 -8.34 -24.72
N CYS A 73 -20.20 -8.65 -23.77
CA CYS A 73 -20.02 -9.79 -22.88
C CYS A 73 -21.27 -10.67 -22.75
N ASP A 74 -22.33 -10.37 -23.48
CA ASP A 74 -23.61 -11.07 -23.51
C ASP A 74 -24.26 -11.28 -22.13
N VAL A 75 -23.85 -10.50 -21.12
CA VAL A 75 -24.45 -10.50 -19.79
C VAL A 75 -25.31 -9.26 -19.62
N GLY A 76 -26.49 -9.43 -19.01
CA GLY A 76 -27.31 -8.31 -18.52
C GLY A 76 -26.63 -7.56 -17.37
N GLY A 77 -27.41 -6.89 -16.51
CA GLY A 77 -26.85 -6.09 -15.43
C GLY A 77 -25.83 -6.82 -14.55
N ARG A 78 -24.54 -6.48 -14.72
CA ARG A 78 -23.48 -6.90 -13.78
C ARG A 78 -23.47 -5.94 -12.59
N THR A 79 -23.68 -6.48 -11.39
CA THR A 79 -23.50 -5.71 -10.16
C THR A 79 -22.04 -5.81 -9.73
N PHE A 80 -21.22 -4.84 -10.12
CA PHE A 80 -19.84 -4.74 -9.62
C PHE A 80 -19.85 -4.29 -8.17
N ALA A 81 -18.92 -4.79 -7.34
CA ALA A 81 -18.71 -4.24 -6.01
C ALA A 81 -18.38 -2.74 -6.17
N PRO A 82 -19.26 -1.80 -5.76
CA PRO A 82 -18.97 -0.38 -5.86
C PRO A 82 -17.71 -0.07 -5.05
N PRO A 83 -16.93 0.97 -5.42
CA PRO A 83 -16.05 1.66 -4.47
C PRO A 83 -16.81 1.84 -3.15
N PRO A 84 -16.17 1.64 -1.98
CA PRO A 84 -16.92 1.64 -0.73
C PRO A 84 -17.49 3.04 -0.53
N MET A 85 -18.80 3.16 -0.76
CA MET A 85 -19.52 4.42 -0.58
C MET A 85 -20.01 4.49 0.86
N TYR A 86 -19.65 5.57 1.52
CA TYR A 86 -20.09 5.85 2.88
C TYR A 86 -21.20 6.89 2.81
N CYS A 87 -22.25 6.66 3.58
CA CYS A 87 -23.31 7.65 3.68
C CYS A 87 -22.76 8.91 4.34
N THR A 88 -22.84 10.04 3.65
CA THR A 88 -22.46 11.36 4.17
C THR A 88 -23.14 11.64 5.51
N CYS A 89 -24.40 11.21 5.70
CA CYS A 89 -25.16 11.50 6.92
C CYS A 89 -24.73 10.66 8.14
N CYS A 90 -24.50 9.36 7.98
CA CYS A 90 -24.32 8.44 9.12
C CYS A 90 -22.97 7.72 9.14
N GLY A 91 -22.11 7.94 8.15
CA GLY A 91 -20.84 7.23 8.00
C GLY A 91 -20.98 5.73 7.70
N ALA A 92 -22.20 5.17 7.70
CA ALA A 92 -22.41 3.76 7.42
C ALA A 92 -22.14 3.45 5.94
N ARG A 93 -21.49 2.30 5.69
CA ARG A 93 -21.29 1.77 4.35
C ARG A 93 -22.63 1.52 3.66
N VAL A 94 -22.81 2.08 2.48
CA VAL A 94 -23.94 1.76 1.60
C VAL A 94 -23.74 0.34 1.08
N LYS A 95 -24.63 -0.59 1.47
CA LYS A 95 -24.51 -1.99 1.09
C LYS A 95 -24.75 -2.19 -0.40
N HIS A 96 -24.04 -3.18 -0.96
CA HIS A 96 -24.12 -3.57 -2.37
C HIS A 96 -25.56 -3.85 -2.83
N GLY A 97 -25.89 -3.47 -4.07
CA GLY A 97 -27.21 -3.67 -4.68
C GLY A 97 -28.35 -2.81 -4.09
N LEU A 98 -28.08 -2.01 -3.05
CA LEU A 98 -29.06 -1.07 -2.50
C LEU A 98 -29.00 0.27 -3.22
N ASN A 99 -30.16 0.90 -3.37
CA ASN A 99 -30.22 2.25 -3.92
C ASN A 99 -29.55 3.24 -2.96
N TYR A 100 -28.90 4.25 -3.55
CA TYR A 100 -28.40 5.42 -2.85
C TYR A 100 -28.87 6.68 -3.57
N PHE A 101 -28.72 7.81 -2.90
CA PHE A 101 -29.19 9.10 -3.38
C PHE A 101 -28.02 10.09 -3.43
N ARG A 102 -27.84 10.78 -4.54
CA ARG A 102 -26.81 11.82 -4.71
C ARG A 102 -27.46 13.11 -5.20
N PRO A 103 -26.95 14.29 -4.81
CA PRO A 103 -27.33 15.53 -5.49
C PRO A 103 -26.79 15.54 -6.92
N PRO A 104 -27.37 16.35 -7.82
CA PRO A 104 -26.85 16.54 -9.17
C PRO A 104 -25.42 17.10 -9.10
N ASP A 105 -24.58 16.76 -10.07
CA ASP A 105 -23.21 17.32 -10.13
C ASP A 105 -23.30 18.85 -10.26
N ASP A 106 -22.74 19.56 -9.28
CA ASP A 106 -22.67 21.03 -9.25
C ASP A 106 -21.31 21.56 -9.75
N GLY A 107 -20.49 20.68 -10.34
CA GLY A 107 -19.14 21.01 -10.81
C GLY A 107 -18.09 21.09 -9.70
N THR A 108 -18.44 20.75 -8.45
CA THR A 108 -17.47 20.61 -7.35
C THR A 108 -16.96 19.17 -7.25
N ASP A 109 -15.70 18.99 -6.84
CA ASP A 109 -15.09 17.65 -6.65
C ASP A 109 -15.70 16.86 -5.46
N VAL A 110 -16.64 17.44 -4.72
CA VAL A 110 -17.21 16.87 -3.49
C VAL A 110 -18.49 16.07 -3.80
N LYS A 111 -18.36 14.75 -3.89
CA LYS A 111 -19.51 13.86 -4.12
C LYS A 111 -20.23 13.49 -2.83
N TYR A 112 -21.47 13.95 -2.67
CA TYR A 112 -22.34 13.56 -1.55
C TYR A 112 -23.12 12.27 -1.85
N CYS A 113 -23.26 11.40 -0.85
CA CYS A 113 -23.96 10.12 -0.97
C CYS A 113 -24.85 9.84 0.25
N PHE A 114 -26.14 9.59 0.04
CA PHE A 114 -27.11 9.30 1.11
C PHE A 114 -27.66 7.88 0.99
N CYS A 115 -27.54 7.09 2.07
CA CYS A 115 -28.10 5.74 2.09
C CYS A 115 -29.63 5.76 2.16
N THR A 116 -30.26 4.67 1.72
CA THR A 116 -31.73 4.53 1.77
C THR A 116 -32.30 4.74 3.18
N LEU A 117 -31.59 4.33 4.24
CA LEU A 117 -32.06 4.51 5.62
C LEU A 117 -32.08 5.99 6.02
N CYS A 118 -31.01 6.76 5.76
CA CYS A 118 -30.95 8.19 6.05
C CYS A 118 -31.92 9.01 5.18
N PHE A 119 -32.10 8.61 3.92
CA PHE A 119 -33.10 9.21 3.03
C PHE A 119 -34.53 9.02 3.57
N LYS A 120 -34.84 7.85 4.12
CA LYS A 120 -36.15 7.57 4.73
C LYS A 120 -36.32 8.16 6.13
N ALA A 121 -35.26 8.21 6.93
CA ALA A 121 -35.30 8.65 8.32
C ALA A 121 -35.41 10.18 8.48
N SER A 122 -34.94 10.96 7.51
CA SER A 122 -35.13 12.40 7.47
C SER A 122 -36.62 12.73 7.36
N ARG A 123 -37.20 13.33 8.41
CA ARG A 123 -38.60 13.77 8.42
C ARG A 123 -38.69 15.11 7.68
N GLY A 124 -39.54 15.16 6.64
CA GLY A 124 -39.66 16.32 5.74
C GLY A 124 -38.99 16.13 4.38
N GLY A 125 -39.14 17.11 3.50
CA GLY A 125 -38.68 17.09 2.11
C GLY A 125 -37.17 17.23 1.92
N ASN A 126 -36.38 17.43 2.99
CA ASN A 126 -34.93 17.70 2.92
C ASN A 126 -34.12 16.72 3.78
N ILE A 127 -32.85 16.51 3.43
CA ILE A 127 -31.82 15.81 4.22
C ILE A 127 -30.80 16.84 4.70
N SER A 128 -30.63 16.99 6.01
CA SER A 128 -29.65 17.90 6.60
C SER A 128 -28.46 17.15 7.18
N PHE A 129 -27.24 17.64 6.92
CA PHE A 129 -26.00 17.12 7.47
C PHE A 129 -24.97 18.23 7.64
N ARG A 130 -24.39 18.39 8.84
CA ARG A 130 -23.34 19.38 9.18
C ARG A 130 -23.60 20.80 8.65
N GLY A 131 -24.84 21.27 8.72
CA GLY A 131 -25.24 22.62 8.28
C GLY A 131 -25.62 22.74 6.80
N LEU A 132 -25.41 21.70 5.98
CA LEU A 132 -25.89 21.62 4.60
C LEU A 132 -27.29 20.98 4.57
N SER A 133 -28.16 21.47 3.69
CA SER A 133 -29.52 20.96 3.50
C SER A 133 -29.78 20.64 2.02
N PHE A 134 -30.04 19.37 1.72
CA PHE A 134 -30.33 18.88 0.37
C PHE A 134 -31.80 18.55 0.24
N SER A 135 -32.49 19.10 -0.76
CA SER A 135 -33.88 18.73 -1.03
C SER A 135 -33.94 17.31 -1.61
N LYS A 136 -34.83 16.46 -1.09
CA LYS A 136 -35.05 15.11 -1.60
C LYS A 136 -35.60 15.10 -3.03
N ALA A 137 -36.28 16.19 -3.43
CA ALA A 137 -36.82 16.32 -4.78
C ALA A 137 -35.74 16.46 -5.85
N ILE A 138 -34.54 16.94 -5.47
CA ILE A 138 -33.40 17.11 -6.38
C ILE A 138 -32.40 15.96 -6.30
N LEU A 139 -32.57 15.02 -5.36
CA LEU A 139 -31.65 13.89 -5.22
C LEU A 139 -31.96 12.80 -6.25
N GLU A 140 -30.96 12.43 -7.03
CA GLU A 140 -31.03 11.34 -7.99
C GLU A 140 -30.89 9.99 -7.30
N LYS A 141 -31.81 9.08 -7.61
CA LYS A 141 -31.76 7.69 -7.15
C LYS A 141 -30.83 6.91 -8.08
N CYS A 142 -29.64 6.58 -7.59
CA CYS A 142 -28.63 5.89 -8.37
C CYS A 142 -28.55 4.41 -8.01
N LYS A 143 -28.20 3.60 -9.01
CA LYS A 143 -27.77 2.20 -8.88
C LYS A 143 -26.37 2.09 -9.46
N ASN A 144 -25.55 1.23 -8.88
CA ASN A 144 -24.15 1.05 -9.27
C ASN A 144 -23.98 0.17 -10.52
N THR A 145 -24.64 0.52 -11.63
CA THR A 145 -24.51 -0.16 -12.93
C THR A 145 -24.42 0.91 -14.01
N GLU A 146 -23.21 1.34 -14.34
CA GLU A 146 -22.97 2.34 -15.39
C GLU A 146 -22.91 1.65 -16.77
N TRP A 147 -23.80 2.06 -17.65
CA TRP A 147 -23.92 1.60 -19.03
C TRP A 147 -23.56 2.76 -19.97
N VAL A 148 -23.01 2.42 -21.14
CA VAL A 148 -22.68 3.36 -22.21
C VAL A 148 -23.24 2.86 -23.53
N GLN A 149 -23.76 3.75 -24.37
CA GLN A 149 -24.32 3.45 -25.68
C GLN A 149 -23.34 3.86 -26.77
N CYS A 150 -23.09 2.98 -27.74
CA CYS A 150 -22.25 3.28 -28.90
C CYS A 150 -22.93 4.26 -29.86
N ASP A 151 -22.25 5.33 -30.28
CA ASP A 151 -22.83 6.34 -31.19
C ASP A 151 -22.94 5.86 -32.65
N LYS A 152 -22.28 4.75 -32.99
CA LYS A 152 -22.30 4.20 -34.36
C LYS A 152 -23.36 3.13 -34.58
N CYS A 153 -23.50 2.21 -33.64
CA CYS A 153 -24.42 1.07 -33.75
C CYS A 153 -25.54 1.08 -32.73
N GLU A 154 -25.60 2.13 -31.88
CA GLU A 154 -26.64 2.38 -30.87
C GLU A 154 -26.81 1.27 -29.82
N ALA A 155 -25.88 0.31 -29.76
CA ALA A 155 -25.94 -0.82 -28.84
C ALA A 155 -25.37 -0.47 -27.46
N TRP A 156 -26.00 -1.02 -26.42
CA TRP A 156 -25.65 -0.79 -25.02
C TRP A 156 -24.57 -1.73 -24.49
N GLN A 157 -23.70 -1.19 -23.67
CA GLN A 157 -22.51 -1.87 -23.16
C GLN A 157 -22.25 -1.47 -21.71
N HIS A 158 -21.67 -2.37 -20.92
CA HIS A 158 -21.15 -1.98 -19.61
C HIS A 158 -19.97 -1.03 -19.81
N GLN A 159 -19.93 0.07 -19.05
CA GLN A 159 -18.83 1.04 -19.09
C GLN A 159 -17.44 0.38 -18.90
N ILE A 160 -17.35 -0.61 -18.00
CA ILE A 160 -16.11 -1.37 -17.74
C ILE A 160 -15.74 -2.26 -18.94
N CYS A 161 -16.69 -2.98 -19.55
CA CYS A 161 -16.43 -3.79 -20.74
C CYS A 161 -15.98 -2.92 -21.93
N ALA A 162 -16.56 -1.73 -22.03
CA ALA A 162 -16.23 -0.71 -23.02
C ALA A 162 -14.89 0.00 -22.77
N LEU A 163 -14.25 -0.20 -21.60
CA LEU A 163 -13.12 0.62 -21.12
C LEU A 163 -13.38 2.14 -21.26
N TYR A 164 -14.63 2.54 -21.03
CA TYR A 164 -15.08 3.92 -21.19
C TYR A 164 -14.81 4.74 -19.91
N ASN A 165 -14.21 5.90 -20.07
CA ASN A 165 -13.89 6.81 -18.98
C ASN A 165 -14.67 8.11 -19.14
N SER A 166 -15.82 8.21 -18.46
CA SER A 166 -16.67 9.40 -18.47
C SER A 166 -15.95 10.69 -18.05
N LYS A 167 -14.86 10.60 -17.27
CA LYS A 167 -14.08 11.78 -16.88
C LYS A 167 -13.23 12.36 -18.01
N GLN A 168 -12.96 11.58 -19.07
CA GLN A 168 -12.28 12.08 -20.27
C GLN A 168 -13.26 12.81 -21.20
N ASP A 169 -14.56 12.58 -21.02
CA ASP A 169 -15.64 13.27 -21.71
C ASP A 169 -16.05 14.54 -20.92
N LEU A 170 -15.12 15.50 -20.82
CA LEU A 170 -15.29 16.72 -20.02
C LEU A 170 -16.45 17.62 -20.49
N GLU A 171 -16.98 17.40 -21.69
CA GLU A 171 -18.03 18.26 -22.29
C GLU A 171 -19.20 17.49 -22.94
N GLY A 172 -19.24 16.15 -22.92
CA GLY A 172 -20.28 15.38 -23.60
C GLY A 172 -20.21 15.47 -25.13
N LYS A 173 -19.04 15.78 -25.68
CA LYS A 173 -18.84 16.16 -27.10
C LYS A 173 -18.06 15.11 -27.90
N LEU A 174 -17.60 14.05 -27.26
CA LEU A 174 -16.78 13.04 -27.89
C LEU A 174 -17.61 11.79 -28.15
N ASP A 175 -17.66 11.39 -29.43
CA ASP A 175 -18.37 10.17 -29.82
C ASP A 175 -17.67 8.93 -29.23
N TYR A 176 -18.44 8.09 -28.55
CA TYR A 176 -18.03 6.76 -28.13
C TYR A 176 -18.31 5.73 -29.24
N ILE A 177 -17.24 5.10 -29.73
CA ILE A 177 -17.31 4.01 -30.70
C ILE A 177 -16.92 2.71 -30.00
N CYS A 178 -17.80 1.71 -30.05
CA CYS A 178 -17.56 0.45 -29.35
C CYS A 178 -16.46 -0.42 -29.97
N PRO A 179 -15.91 -1.40 -29.22
CA PRO A 179 -14.89 -2.33 -29.71
C PRO A 179 -15.18 -3.00 -31.06
N PHE A 180 -16.40 -3.50 -31.29
CA PHE A 180 -16.74 -4.12 -32.58
C PHE A 180 -16.70 -3.11 -33.72
N CYS A 181 -17.33 -1.95 -33.52
CA CYS A 181 -17.36 -0.87 -34.51
C CYS A 181 -15.97 -0.31 -34.81
N ARG A 182 -15.14 -0.15 -33.78
CA ARG A 182 -13.76 0.32 -33.89
C ARG A 182 -12.91 -0.68 -34.66
N LEU A 183 -13.02 -1.97 -34.37
CA LEU A 183 -12.30 -3.01 -35.10
C LEU A 183 -12.62 -2.96 -36.60
N SER A 184 -13.90 -2.88 -36.95
CA SER A 184 -14.34 -2.76 -38.35
C SER A 184 -13.82 -1.49 -39.04
N GLU A 185 -13.68 -0.37 -38.32
CA GLU A 185 -13.10 0.86 -38.87
C GLU A 185 -11.61 0.72 -39.17
N VAL A 186 -10.85 0.15 -38.22
CA VAL A 186 -9.40 0.01 -38.37
C VAL A 186 -9.08 -1.01 -39.47
N GLU A 187 -9.86 -2.08 -39.59
CA GLU A 187 -9.71 -3.07 -40.67
C GLU A 187 -10.09 -2.49 -42.05
N ALA A 188 -11.05 -1.55 -42.11
CA ALA A 188 -11.50 -0.94 -43.37
C ALA A 188 -10.66 0.25 -43.86
N LYS A 189 -10.14 1.10 -42.96
CA LYS A 189 -9.54 2.40 -43.34
C LYS A 189 -8.01 2.43 -43.37
N GLY A 190 -7.32 1.40 -42.91
CA GLY A 190 -5.87 1.43 -42.76
C GLY A 190 -5.46 2.38 -41.62
N HIS A 191 -4.86 1.80 -40.59
CA HIS A 191 -4.40 2.42 -39.33
C HIS A 191 -4.17 3.95 -39.33
N VAL A 192 -4.97 4.71 -38.58
CA VAL A 192 -4.56 6.03 -38.07
C VAL A 192 -4.22 5.86 -36.60
N SER A 193 -2.94 5.94 -36.26
CA SER A 193 -2.47 5.82 -34.87
C SER A 193 -2.90 7.06 -34.10
N ILE A 194 -3.89 6.94 -33.23
CA ILE A 194 -4.17 7.97 -32.23
C ILE A 194 -3.07 7.85 -31.15
N PRO A 195 -2.44 8.96 -30.71
CA PRO A 195 -1.42 8.91 -29.65
C PRO A 195 -2.00 8.23 -28.42
N PRO A 196 -1.27 7.30 -27.78
CA PRO A 196 -1.81 6.49 -26.69
C PRO A 196 -2.27 7.35 -25.51
N ALA A 197 -3.32 6.88 -24.82
CA ALA A 197 -3.75 7.39 -23.52
C ALA A 197 -2.60 7.41 -22.50
N PHE A 198 -2.82 8.03 -21.34
CA PHE A 198 -1.89 8.03 -20.21
C PHE A 198 -1.46 6.60 -19.82
N ARG A 199 -0.23 6.19 -20.18
CA ARG A 199 0.32 4.87 -19.82
C ARG A 199 1.15 4.93 -18.55
N ALA A 200 1.30 3.79 -17.89
CA ALA A 200 2.20 3.66 -16.74
C ALA A 200 3.64 4.05 -17.07
N ARG A 201 4.11 3.78 -18.30
CA ARG A 201 5.45 4.17 -18.75
C ARG A 201 5.65 5.67 -18.87
N ASP A 202 4.57 6.40 -19.12
CA ASP A 202 4.57 7.86 -19.29
C ASP A 202 4.60 8.59 -17.93
N LEU A 203 4.40 7.87 -16.81
CA LEU A 203 4.62 8.41 -15.47
C LEU A 203 6.10 8.79 -15.27
N PRO A 204 6.38 9.90 -14.55
CA PRO A 204 7.74 10.35 -14.28
C PRO A 204 8.63 9.26 -13.69
N ARG A 205 9.84 9.16 -14.22
CA ARG A 205 10.87 8.23 -13.72
C ARG A 205 11.63 8.87 -12.56
N THR A 206 12.11 8.01 -11.67
CA THR A 206 12.94 8.39 -10.53
C THR A 206 14.16 7.48 -10.45
N LYS A 207 15.23 7.92 -9.78
CA LYS A 207 16.42 7.08 -9.54
C LYS A 207 16.08 5.77 -8.84
N LEU A 208 15.13 5.79 -7.89
CA LEU A 208 14.67 4.60 -7.20
C LEU A 208 13.91 3.64 -8.12
N SER A 209 12.96 4.15 -8.92
CA SER A 209 12.24 3.30 -9.88
C SER A 209 13.19 2.69 -10.91
N ASP A 210 14.13 3.48 -11.42
CA ASP A 210 15.11 3.02 -12.41
C ASP A 210 16.03 1.94 -11.84
N HIS A 211 16.48 2.10 -10.59
CA HIS A 211 17.29 1.10 -9.89
C HIS A 211 16.56 -0.23 -9.75
N ILE A 212 15.29 -0.18 -9.34
CA ILE A 212 14.45 -1.38 -9.18
C ILE A 212 14.18 -2.04 -10.53
N GLU A 213 13.82 -1.28 -11.56
CA GLU A 213 13.58 -1.80 -12.91
C GLU A 213 14.83 -2.48 -13.49
N GLN A 214 16.00 -1.83 -13.40
CA GLN A 214 17.25 -2.39 -13.89
C GLN A 214 17.58 -3.73 -13.22
N ARG A 215 17.44 -3.79 -11.89
CA ARG A 215 17.63 -5.04 -11.14
C ARG A 215 16.63 -6.09 -11.56
N LEU A 216 15.35 -5.75 -11.58
CA LEU A 216 14.24 -6.65 -11.91
C LEU A 216 14.43 -7.28 -13.29
N PHE A 217 14.70 -6.48 -14.33
CA PHE A 217 14.88 -6.98 -15.69
C PHE A 217 16.14 -7.84 -15.82
N LYS A 218 17.22 -7.50 -15.13
CA LYS A 218 18.43 -8.34 -15.08
C LYS A 218 18.14 -9.71 -14.44
N SER A 219 17.40 -9.72 -13.34
CA SER A 219 17.00 -10.95 -12.64
C SER A 219 16.03 -11.79 -13.49
N LEU A 220 15.05 -11.18 -14.15
CA LEU A 220 14.13 -11.84 -15.06
C LEU A 220 14.84 -12.45 -16.28
N ALA A 221 15.80 -11.73 -16.86
CA ALA A 221 16.59 -12.25 -17.99
C ALA A 221 17.40 -13.50 -17.58
N ARG A 222 17.99 -13.50 -16.38
CA ARG A 222 18.71 -14.66 -15.83
C ARG A 222 17.77 -15.84 -15.60
N GLU A 223 16.63 -15.60 -14.96
CA GLU A 223 15.61 -16.61 -14.69
C GLU A 223 15.08 -17.23 -15.98
N ARG A 224 14.76 -16.40 -16.98
CA ARG A 224 14.31 -16.85 -18.30
C ARG A 224 15.36 -17.73 -18.98
N LYS A 225 16.64 -17.37 -18.90
CA LYS A 225 17.73 -18.18 -19.44
C LYS A 225 17.81 -19.55 -18.75
N GLN A 226 17.73 -19.60 -17.42
CA GLN A 226 17.75 -20.86 -16.68
C GLN A 226 16.56 -21.77 -17.04
N ARG A 227 15.37 -21.20 -17.32
CA ARG A 227 14.24 -21.98 -17.85
C ARG A 227 14.51 -22.50 -19.27
N ALA A 228 15.16 -21.72 -20.12
CA ALA A 228 15.48 -22.11 -21.50
C ALA A 228 16.49 -23.26 -21.58
N ASP A 229 17.30 -23.45 -20.54
CA ASP A 229 18.20 -24.61 -20.45
C ASP A 229 17.43 -25.94 -20.21
N ILE A 230 16.15 -25.87 -19.80
CA ILE A 230 15.32 -27.03 -19.44
C ILE A 230 14.12 -27.20 -20.38
N LEU A 231 13.62 -26.10 -20.97
CA LEU A 231 12.39 -26.04 -21.76
C LEU A 231 12.69 -25.54 -23.18
N GLU A 232 12.13 -26.20 -24.19
CA GLU A 232 12.30 -25.82 -25.60
C GLU A 232 11.67 -24.46 -25.96
N GLN A 233 10.55 -24.11 -25.30
CA GLN A 233 9.88 -22.83 -25.48
C GLN A 233 9.66 -22.14 -24.13
N VAL A 234 10.10 -20.88 -24.06
CA VAL A 234 10.08 -20.10 -22.81
C VAL A 234 9.33 -18.79 -23.02
N THR A 235 8.12 -18.73 -22.45
CA THR A 235 7.35 -17.50 -22.36
C THR A 235 8.08 -16.48 -21.50
N GLY A 236 8.28 -15.28 -22.05
CA GLY A 236 8.83 -14.12 -21.35
C GLY A 236 7.76 -13.40 -20.53
N VAL A 237 8.23 -12.50 -19.66
CA VAL A 237 7.38 -11.45 -19.07
C VAL A 237 7.72 -10.17 -19.79
N GLU A 238 6.71 -9.46 -20.26
CA GLU A 238 6.88 -8.21 -20.99
C GLU A 238 6.08 -7.09 -20.33
N ASP A 239 6.45 -5.85 -20.67
CA ASP A 239 5.73 -4.64 -20.29
C ASP A 239 5.47 -4.46 -18.78
N LEU A 240 6.48 -4.75 -17.95
CA LEU A 240 6.48 -4.35 -16.54
C LEU A 240 6.98 -2.91 -16.40
N VAL A 241 6.36 -2.15 -15.51
CA VAL A 241 6.75 -0.78 -15.21
C VAL A 241 6.67 -0.56 -13.71
N VAL A 242 7.75 -0.09 -13.08
CA VAL A 242 7.77 0.27 -11.65
C VAL A 242 7.85 1.79 -11.53
N ARG A 243 6.99 2.41 -10.73
CA ARG A 243 6.98 3.87 -10.56
C ARG A 243 6.83 4.26 -9.11
N VAL A 244 7.58 5.28 -8.71
CA VAL A 244 7.35 6.02 -7.46
C VAL A 244 6.34 7.11 -7.80
N VAL A 245 5.11 6.96 -7.31
CA VAL A 245 3.99 7.87 -7.64
C VAL A 245 3.74 8.91 -6.55
N LEU A 246 4.33 8.72 -5.37
CA LEU A 246 4.31 9.69 -4.27
C LEU A 246 5.69 9.70 -3.63
N ALA A 247 6.19 10.90 -3.32
CA ALA A 247 7.36 11.12 -2.49
C ALA A 247 7.24 12.48 -1.78
N VAL A 248 6.66 12.48 -0.59
CA VAL A 248 6.37 13.71 0.16
C VAL A 248 7.06 13.69 1.52
N ASN A 249 7.56 14.84 1.95
CA ASN A 249 8.09 15.00 3.31
C ASN A 249 6.91 15.10 4.28
N LYS A 250 7.00 14.39 5.40
CA LYS A 250 6.04 14.39 6.49
C LYS A 250 6.78 14.53 7.81
N VAL A 251 6.04 14.93 8.84
CA VAL A 251 6.53 15.00 10.22
C VAL A 251 5.60 14.15 11.08
N LEU A 252 6.15 13.11 11.71
CA LEU A 252 5.43 12.26 12.63
C LEU A 252 5.54 12.83 14.04
N LYS A 253 4.44 13.32 14.60
CA LYS A 253 4.39 13.80 15.99
C LYS A 253 4.24 12.64 16.95
N VAL A 254 5.09 12.59 17.96
CA VAL A 254 5.01 11.60 19.04
C VAL A 254 3.89 12.03 19.98
N LYS A 255 2.99 11.10 20.34
CA LYS A 255 1.89 11.43 21.24
C LYS A 255 2.42 11.77 22.63
N GLN A 256 1.81 12.77 23.26
CA GLN A 256 2.22 13.25 24.59
C GLN A 256 2.26 12.12 25.63
N GLN A 257 1.26 11.22 25.60
CA GLN A 257 1.19 10.04 26.48
C GLN A 257 2.47 9.19 26.43
N PHE A 258 3.08 9.04 25.25
CA PHE A 258 4.33 8.31 25.07
C PHE A 258 5.53 9.08 25.64
N LEU A 259 5.56 10.41 25.49
CA LEU A 259 6.63 11.25 26.03
C LEU A 259 6.60 11.29 27.57
N ASP A 260 5.41 11.27 28.16
CA ASP A 260 5.18 11.35 29.61
C ASP A 260 5.74 10.12 30.38
N ILE A 261 6.11 9.03 29.69
CA ILE A 261 6.78 7.89 30.35
C ILE A 261 8.32 7.95 30.24
N LEU A 262 8.89 8.87 29.46
CA LEU A 262 10.32 8.92 29.11
C LEU A 262 11.12 9.97 29.88
N HIS A 263 10.72 10.32 31.11
CA HIS A 263 11.39 11.37 31.88
C HIS A 263 12.88 11.10 32.12
N GLY A 264 13.72 12.04 31.65
CA GLY A 264 15.18 11.99 31.77
C GLY A 264 15.90 11.29 30.61
N GLU A 265 15.17 10.80 29.61
CA GLU A 265 15.72 10.30 28.34
C GLU A 265 15.56 11.39 27.26
N THR A 266 16.54 11.50 26.35
CA THR A 266 16.42 12.41 25.20
C THR A 266 15.63 11.73 24.09
N TYR A 267 14.33 12.00 23.99
CA TYR A 267 13.45 11.49 22.94
C TYR A 267 12.83 12.65 22.14
N PRO A 268 12.94 12.68 20.80
CA PRO A 268 12.34 13.74 19.99
C PRO A 268 10.80 13.78 20.11
N THR A 269 10.22 14.98 20.11
CA THR A 269 8.76 15.17 20.08
C THR A 269 8.17 14.90 18.71
N GLU A 270 9.01 14.90 17.67
CA GLU A 270 8.62 14.62 16.30
C GLU A 270 9.77 14.04 15.48
N PHE A 271 9.43 13.30 14.43
CA PHE A 271 10.37 12.68 13.51
C PHE A 271 10.05 13.10 12.06
N PRO A 272 10.93 13.84 11.37
CA PRO A 272 10.78 14.08 9.95
C PRO A 272 11.06 12.78 9.17
N TYR A 273 10.25 12.52 8.16
CA TYR A 273 10.40 11.35 7.28
C TYR A 273 9.85 11.63 5.89
N LYS A 274 10.23 10.79 4.92
CA LYS A 274 9.68 10.82 3.57
C LYS A 274 8.69 9.68 3.39
N SER A 275 7.45 10.00 3.06
CA SER A 275 6.43 9.03 2.69
C SER A 275 6.51 8.78 1.19
N LYS A 276 6.66 7.51 0.79
CA LYS A 276 6.70 7.11 -0.61
C LYS A 276 5.67 6.04 -0.94
N VAL A 277 5.18 6.08 -2.18
CA VAL A 277 4.33 5.03 -2.75
C VAL A 277 4.99 4.52 -4.03
N LEU A 278 5.20 3.20 -4.07
CA LEU A 278 5.75 2.50 -5.22
C LEU A 278 4.68 1.57 -5.79
N LEU A 279 4.46 1.66 -7.10
CA LEU A 279 3.52 0.83 -7.85
C LEU A 279 4.25 0.01 -8.90
N LEU A 280 3.77 -1.21 -9.13
CA LEU A 280 4.14 -2.05 -10.26
C LEU A 280 2.92 -2.20 -11.17
N PHE A 281 3.13 -1.90 -12.44
CA PHE A 281 2.18 -2.09 -13.52
C PHE A 281 2.66 -3.21 -14.43
N GLN A 282 1.71 -3.93 -15.01
CA GLN A 282 1.94 -4.82 -16.13
C GLN A 282 0.92 -4.53 -17.22
N LYS A 283 1.36 -4.46 -18.48
CA LYS A 283 0.42 -4.42 -19.59
C LYS A 283 -0.22 -5.81 -19.79
N VAL A 284 -1.54 -5.87 -19.66
CA VAL A 284 -2.36 -7.07 -19.87
C VAL A 284 -3.44 -6.70 -20.89
N GLU A 285 -3.54 -7.45 -21.99
CA GLU A 285 -4.55 -7.24 -23.04
C GLU A 285 -4.53 -5.79 -23.59
N GLY A 286 -3.34 -5.21 -23.72
CA GLY A 286 -3.15 -3.84 -24.19
C GLY A 286 -3.29 -2.75 -23.12
N VAL A 287 -3.74 -3.06 -21.91
CA VAL A 287 -3.98 -2.09 -20.82
C VAL A 287 -2.95 -2.22 -19.71
N ASP A 288 -2.47 -1.09 -19.19
CA ASP A 288 -1.66 -1.09 -17.96
C ASP A 288 -2.53 -1.44 -16.74
N VAL A 289 -2.23 -2.57 -16.10
CA VAL A 289 -2.89 -3.01 -14.86
C VAL A 289 -1.93 -2.81 -13.69
N CYS A 290 -2.35 -2.04 -12.68
CA CYS A 290 -1.62 -1.94 -11.41
C CYS A 290 -1.77 -3.25 -10.62
N ILE A 291 -0.67 -3.98 -10.44
CA ILE A 291 -0.69 -5.34 -9.87
C ILE A 291 -0.08 -5.42 -8.47
N PHE A 292 0.73 -4.44 -8.07
CA PHE A 292 1.36 -4.40 -6.76
C PHE A 292 1.58 -2.96 -6.30
N ALA A 293 1.40 -2.71 -5.01
CA ALA A 293 1.56 -1.42 -4.39
C ALA A 293 2.29 -1.54 -3.04
N MET A 294 3.13 -0.56 -2.72
CA MET A 294 3.88 -0.52 -1.46
C MET A 294 4.00 0.91 -0.93
N TYR A 295 3.64 1.09 0.35
CA TYR A 295 3.80 2.33 1.10
C TYR A 295 4.99 2.23 2.04
N LEU A 296 5.80 3.29 2.03
CA LEU A 296 7.09 3.34 2.70
C LEU A 296 7.21 4.61 3.55
N GLN A 297 7.88 4.49 4.68
CA GLN A 297 8.37 5.60 5.49
C GLN A 297 9.90 5.53 5.55
N GLU A 298 10.57 6.57 5.08
CA GLU A 298 12.03 6.70 5.09
C GLU A 298 12.46 7.80 6.05
N PHE A 299 13.14 7.44 7.13
CA PHE A 299 13.69 8.37 8.12
C PHE A 299 15.16 8.59 7.81
N GLY A 300 15.49 9.80 7.33
CA GLY A 300 16.82 10.12 6.83
C GLY A 300 17.90 10.25 7.89
N SER A 301 19.06 10.73 7.47
CA SER A 301 20.21 10.98 8.34
C SER A 301 20.06 12.19 9.25
N GLU A 302 19.18 13.10 8.87
CA GLU A 302 18.76 14.30 9.59
C GLU A 302 17.72 14.00 10.67
N CYS A 303 17.09 12.83 10.63
CA CYS A 303 16.12 12.41 11.62
C CYS A 303 16.82 12.05 12.94
N GLY A 304 16.26 12.46 14.07
CA GLY A 304 16.81 12.12 15.39
C GLY A 304 16.77 10.61 15.69
N HIS A 305 17.58 10.18 16.66
CA HIS A 305 17.43 8.84 17.24
C HIS A 305 16.08 8.73 17.98
N PRO A 306 15.45 7.55 17.99
CA PRO A 306 15.92 6.26 17.48
C PRO A 306 15.60 5.98 15.99
N ASN A 307 14.89 6.85 15.28
CA ASN A 307 14.47 6.62 13.90
C ASN A 307 15.54 6.91 12.83
N ASN A 308 16.65 7.54 13.20
CA ASN A 308 17.74 7.88 12.27
C ASN A 308 18.08 6.73 11.31
N ARG A 309 18.15 7.05 10.00
CA ARG A 309 18.52 6.11 8.92
C ARG A 309 17.70 4.81 8.90
N SER A 310 16.46 4.87 9.35
CA SER A 310 15.56 3.72 9.41
C SER A 310 14.48 3.77 8.32
N ILE A 311 13.98 2.60 7.96
CA ILE A 311 12.89 2.43 7.00
C ILE A 311 11.80 1.61 7.66
N TYR A 312 10.55 1.97 7.38
CA TYR A 312 9.40 1.16 7.73
C TYR A 312 8.55 0.88 6.50
N ILE A 313 8.26 -0.40 6.24
CA ILE A 313 7.31 -0.80 5.20
C ILE A 313 5.92 -0.78 5.84
N SER A 314 5.14 0.25 5.55
CA SER A 314 3.83 0.48 6.19
C SER A 314 2.78 -0.50 5.66
N TYR A 315 2.63 -0.56 4.35
CA TYR A 315 1.65 -1.43 3.70
C TYR A 315 2.22 -1.99 2.42
N LEU A 316 1.86 -3.23 2.12
CA LEU A 316 2.16 -3.90 0.87
C LEU A 316 0.91 -4.65 0.44
N ASP A 317 0.55 -4.49 -0.83
CA ASP A 317 -0.64 -5.12 -1.38
C ASP A 317 -0.45 -5.53 -2.84
N SER A 318 -1.24 -6.48 -3.31
CA SER A 318 -1.14 -6.95 -4.70
C SER A 318 -2.41 -7.63 -5.18
N VAL A 319 -2.70 -7.53 -6.48
CA VAL A 319 -3.74 -8.32 -7.14
C VAL A 319 -3.12 -9.46 -7.94
N LYS A 320 -3.84 -10.57 -8.06
CA LYS A 320 -3.31 -11.82 -8.62
C LYS A 320 -3.15 -11.84 -10.14
N TYR A 321 -3.53 -10.77 -10.85
CA TYR A 321 -3.67 -10.72 -12.31
C TYR A 321 -2.36 -10.72 -13.12
N PHE A 322 -1.21 -10.82 -12.46
CA PHE A 322 0.08 -10.98 -13.14
C PHE A 322 0.05 -12.12 -14.15
N ARG A 323 0.59 -11.86 -15.36
CA ARG A 323 0.76 -12.85 -16.43
C ARG A 323 2.22 -12.94 -16.86
N PRO A 324 2.70 -14.11 -17.33
CA PRO A 324 2.03 -15.40 -17.30
C PRO A 324 2.05 -16.04 -15.90
N GLU A 325 1.04 -16.85 -15.58
CA GLU A 325 0.96 -17.59 -14.31
C GLU A 325 1.84 -18.85 -14.35
N ILE A 326 3.15 -18.66 -14.34
CA ILE A 326 4.16 -19.73 -14.40
C ILE A 326 5.03 -19.78 -13.15
N LYS A 327 5.83 -20.84 -13.04
CA LYS A 327 6.82 -21.01 -11.97
C LYS A 327 8.24 -20.81 -12.52
N THR A 328 9.13 -20.31 -11.67
CA THR A 328 10.57 -20.27 -11.90
C THR A 328 11.16 -21.68 -11.83
N VAL A 329 12.43 -21.83 -12.22
CA VAL A 329 13.18 -23.09 -12.10
C VAL A 329 13.14 -23.66 -10.68
N ASP A 330 13.20 -22.80 -9.67
CA ASP A 330 13.13 -23.18 -8.25
C ASP A 330 11.69 -23.47 -7.75
N GLY A 331 10.72 -23.60 -8.66
CA GLY A 331 9.33 -23.91 -8.34
C GLY A 331 8.52 -22.78 -7.71
N VAL A 332 9.04 -21.54 -7.71
CA VAL A 332 8.38 -20.36 -7.15
C VAL A 332 7.48 -19.72 -8.20
N ALA A 333 6.27 -19.27 -7.84
CA ALA A 333 5.48 -18.47 -8.78
C ALA A 333 6.28 -17.24 -9.25
N LEU A 334 6.31 -16.99 -10.57
CA LEU A 334 7.08 -15.89 -11.15
C LEU A 334 6.62 -14.52 -10.62
N ARG A 335 5.32 -14.39 -10.34
CA ARG A 335 4.73 -13.24 -9.64
C ARG A 335 5.44 -12.98 -8.29
N THR A 336 5.61 -14.02 -7.47
CA THR A 336 6.30 -13.93 -6.18
C THR A 336 7.77 -13.56 -6.37
N PHE A 337 8.44 -14.14 -7.38
CA PHE A 337 9.82 -13.79 -7.70
C PHE A 337 9.97 -12.29 -7.99
N ILE A 338 9.09 -11.71 -8.79
CA ILE A 338 9.10 -10.28 -9.12
C ILE A 338 8.88 -9.41 -7.88
N TYR A 339 7.91 -9.77 -7.03
CA TYR A 339 7.66 -9.03 -5.79
C TYR A 339 8.88 -9.04 -4.86
N HIS A 340 9.58 -10.18 -4.77
CA HIS A 340 10.85 -10.26 -4.04
C HIS A 340 11.93 -9.39 -4.69
N GLU A 341 12.10 -9.42 -6.02
CA GLU A 341 13.10 -8.59 -6.71
C GLU A 341 12.86 -7.09 -6.52
N ILE A 342 11.60 -6.64 -6.46
CA ILE A 342 11.24 -5.25 -6.18
C ILE A 342 11.64 -4.85 -4.77
N LEU A 343 11.26 -5.64 -3.76
CA LEU A 343 11.61 -5.37 -2.37
C LEU A 343 13.12 -5.42 -2.13
N ILE A 344 13.82 -6.41 -2.69
CA ILE A 344 15.27 -6.51 -2.57
C ILE A 344 15.94 -5.33 -3.30
N GLY A 345 15.43 -4.93 -4.46
CA GLY A 345 15.91 -3.74 -5.17
C GLY A 345 15.72 -2.45 -4.38
N TYR A 346 14.59 -2.33 -3.68
CA TYR A 346 14.35 -1.22 -2.76
C TYR A 346 15.35 -1.23 -1.58
N LEU A 347 15.54 -2.37 -0.91
CA LEU A 347 16.50 -2.50 0.20
C LEU A 347 17.94 -2.21 -0.25
N ASP A 348 18.33 -2.66 -1.44
CA ASP A 348 19.63 -2.40 -2.04
C ASP A 348 19.84 -0.91 -2.34
N TYR A 349 18.84 -0.26 -2.96
CA TYR A 349 18.88 1.19 -3.17
C TYR A 349 19.05 1.95 -1.85
N CYS A 350 18.25 1.60 -0.84
CA CYS A 350 18.30 2.21 0.47
C CYS A 350 19.65 1.99 1.17
N LYS A 351 20.22 0.79 1.09
CA LYS A 351 21.56 0.50 1.59
C LYS A 351 22.60 1.43 0.97
N GLN A 352 22.57 1.60 -0.35
CA GLN A 352 23.51 2.47 -1.08
C GLN A 352 23.35 3.96 -0.70
N HIS A 353 22.17 4.35 -0.24
CA HIS A 353 21.89 5.71 0.26
C HIS A 353 22.09 5.85 1.78
N GLY A 354 22.71 4.86 2.42
CA GLY A 354 23.13 4.93 3.82
C GLY A 354 22.01 4.70 4.83
N PHE A 355 20.90 4.10 4.44
CA PHE A 355 19.95 3.54 5.42
C PHE A 355 20.56 2.31 6.08
N THR A 356 20.27 2.11 7.37
CA THR A 356 20.94 1.11 8.21
C THR A 356 20.01 -0.04 8.57
N THR A 357 18.74 0.24 8.81
CA THR A 357 17.77 -0.73 9.33
C THR A 357 16.41 -0.57 8.65
N CYS A 358 15.81 -1.68 8.25
CA CYS A 358 14.43 -1.73 7.77
C CYS A 358 13.57 -2.56 8.74
N TYR A 359 12.40 -2.05 9.07
CA TYR A 359 11.43 -2.69 9.95
C TYR A 359 10.23 -3.16 9.12
N ILE A 360 9.81 -4.41 9.36
CA ILE A 360 8.68 -5.02 8.67
C ILE A 360 7.78 -5.68 9.71
N TRP A 361 6.50 -5.32 9.69
CA TRP A 361 5.47 -6.04 10.42
C TRP A 361 4.72 -6.95 9.43
N ALA A 362 4.91 -8.26 9.57
CA ALA A 362 4.30 -9.28 8.72
C ALA A 362 2.86 -9.58 9.17
N CYS A 363 1.98 -8.58 9.05
CA CYS A 363 0.55 -8.72 9.32
C CYS A 363 -0.20 -8.98 8.01
N PRO A 364 -0.94 -10.09 7.86
CA PRO A 364 -1.90 -10.23 6.78
C PRO A 364 -3.17 -9.42 7.09
N PRO A 365 -3.88 -8.88 6.08
CA PRO A 365 -5.12 -8.17 6.32
C PRO A 365 -6.19 -9.12 6.87
N THR A 366 -7.11 -8.59 7.67
CA THR A 366 -8.26 -9.36 8.17
C THR A 366 -9.13 -9.78 7.00
N LYS A 367 -9.84 -10.91 7.14
CA LYS A 367 -10.73 -11.40 6.09
C LYS A 367 -11.79 -10.34 5.73
N GLY A 368 -11.76 -9.87 4.48
CA GLY A 368 -12.70 -8.85 3.97
C GLY A 368 -12.20 -7.42 4.08
N GLU A 369 -10.98 -7.21 4.56
CA GLU A 369 -10.26 -5.93 4.54
C GLU A 369 -9.20 -5.95 3.44
N ASP A 370 -8.97 -4.78 2.84
CA ASP A 370 -7.96 -4.54 1.81
C ASP A 370 -6.98 -3.49 2.35
N TYR A 371 -5.66 -3.68 2.15
CA TYR A 371 -4.68 -2.69 2.61
C TYR A 371 -4.64 -1.47 1.68
N ILE A 372 -4.49 -1.69 0.38
CA ILE A 372 -4.32 -0.63 -0.62
C ILE A 372 -5.29 -0.83 -1.78
N LEU A 373 -5.35 -2.04 -2.35
CA LEU A 373 -6.10 -2.32 -3.57
C LEU A 373 -7.50 -2.78 -3.21
N TYR A 374 -8.49 -1.89 -3.36
CA TYR A 374 -9.86 -2.16 -2.99
C TYR A 374 -10.48 -3.32 -3.78
N CYS A 375 -11.18 -4.19 -3.07
CA CYS A 375 -11.96 -5.31 -3.59
C CYS A 375 -11.12 -6.32 -4.36
N HIS A 376 -10.29 -7.08 -3.62
CA HIS A 376 -9.52 -8.17 -4.19
C HIS A 376 -10.40 -9.21 -4.91
N PRO A 377 -9.86 -9.89 -5.94
CA PRO A 377 -10.58 -10.96 -6.62
C PRO A 377 -10.97 -12.07 -5.63
N GLU A 378 -12.20 -12.57 -5.66
CA GLU A 378 -12.66 -13.63 -4.73
C GLU A 378 -11.81 -14.91 -4.79
N THR A 379 -11.21 -15.14 -5.95
CA THR A 379 -10.32 -16.28 -6.22
C THR A 379 -8.88 -16.03 -5.77
N GLN A 380 -8.56 -14.83 -5.27
CA GLN A 380 -7.30 -14.51 -4.61
C GLN A 380 -7.40 -14.85 -3.12
N LYS A 381 -6.54 -15.75 -2.65
CA LYS A 381 -6.49 -16.13 -1.24
C LYS A 381 -5.53 -15.21 -0.49
N THR A 382 -6.02 -14.57 0.56
CA THR A 382 -5.16 -13.87 1.54
C THR A 382 -4.25 -14.89 2.24
N PRO A 383 -2.93 -14.66 2.32
CA PRO A 383 -2.04 -15.55 3.05
C PRO A 383 -2.39 -15.54 4.54
N ASN A 384 -2.35 -16.70 5.19
CA ASN A 384 -2.39 -16.75 6.66
C ASN A 384 -1.04 -16.27 7.24
N PRO A 385 -0.97 -15.92 8.54
CA PRO A 385 0.25 -15.39 9.15
C PRO A 385 1.49 -16.26 8.91
N HIS A 386 1.36 -17.59 9.01
CA HIS A 386 2.47 -18.51 8.76
C HIS A 386 2.99 -18.44 7.31
N LYS A 387 2.10 -18.41 6.30
CA LYS A 387 2.49 -18.31 4.89
C LYS A 387 3.14 -16.97 4.58
N LEU A 388 2.62 -15.88 5.13
CA LEU A 388 3.20 -14.55 4.97
C LEU A 388 4.59 -14.47 5.62
N LEU A 389 4.75 -15.06 6.81
CA LEU A 389 6.03 -15.16 7.48
C LEU A 389 7.07 -15.91 6.64
N GLN A 390 6.71 -17.07 6.07
CA GLN A 390 7.61 -17.83 5.20
C GLN A 390 7.97 -17.07 3.91
N TRP A 391 7.03 -16.27 3.38
CA TRP A 391 7.25 -15.42 2.23
C TRP A 391 8.34 -14.37 2.52
N TYR A 392 8.23 -13.62 3.63
CA TYR A 392 9.27 -12.67 4.05
C TYR A 392 10.60 -13.34 4.40
N LYS A 393 10.59 -14.49 5.10
CA LYS A 393 11.82 -15.24 5.39
C LYS A 393 12.55 -15.67 4.11
N LYS A 394 11.82 -16.08 3.07
CA LYS A 394 12.40 -16.45 1.77
C LYS A 394 13.01 -15.23 1.07
N LEU A 395 12.31 -14.10 1.09
CA LEU A 395 12.81 -12.83 0.58
C LEU A 395 14.11 -12.41 1.28
N LEU A 396 14.13 -12.38 2.61
CA LEU A 396 15.28 -11.92 3.39
C LEU A 396 16.48 -12.87 3.29
N ARG A 397 16.24 -14.18 3.18
CA ARG A 397 17.30 -15.16 2.90
C ARG A 397 17.98 -14.88 1.56
N LYS A 398 17.19 -14.69 0.50
CA LYS A 398 17.70 -14.32 -0.82
C LYS A 398 18.46 -12.99 -0.78
N ALA A 399 17.92 -11.98 -0.09
CA ALA A 399 18.57 -10.68 0.07
C ALA A 399 19.93 -10.80 0.80
N LYS A 400 20.05 -11.73 1.77
CA LYS A 400 21.29 -12.02 2.47
C LYS A 400 22.31 -12.75 1.60
N GLU A 401 21.88 -13.76 0.84
CA GLU A 401 22.72 -14.48 -0.13
C GLU A 401 23.30 -13.55 -1.20
N GLU A 402 22.57 -12.49 -1.56
CA GLU A 402 23.01 -11.48 -2.52
C GLU A 402 23.74 -10.28 -1.89
N ASN A 403 24.08 -10.35 -0.60
CA ASN A 403 24.77 -9.29 0.15
C ASN A 403 24.05 -7.93 0.19
N VAL A 404 22.73 -7.93 -0.05
CA VAL A 404 21.89 -6.74 0.16
C VAL A 404 21.62 -6.59 1.65
N VAL A 405 21.12 -7.63 2.30
CA VAL A 405 20.90 -7.67 3.76
C VAL A 405 22.13 -8.28 4.44
N VAL A 406 22.59 -7.66 5.53
CA VAL A 406 23.69 -8.20 6.35
C VAL A 406 23.17 -9.33 7.24
N GLU A 407 22.18 -9.01 8.07
CA GLU A 407 21.52 -9.95 8.98
C GLU A 407 20.10 -9.44 9.21
N TYR A 408 19.22 -10.32 9.65
CA TYR A 408 17.90 -9.93 10.13
C TYR A 408 17.60 -10.73 11.40
N THR A 409 16.92 -10.07 12.33
CA THR A 409 16.45 -10.63 13.60
C THR A 409 14.97 -10.27 13.78
N ASN A 410 14.40 -10.56 14.95
CA ASN A 410 13.10 -10.07 15.33
C ASN A 410 13.17 -8.93 16.36
N PHE A 411 12.11 -8.14 16.41
CA PHE A 411 11.97 -6.98 17.30
C PHE A 411 12.18 -7.35 18.78
N TYR A 412 11.65 -8.49 19.22
CA TYR A 412 11.81 -8.93 20.60
C TYR A 412 13.28 -9.20 20.94
N ASP A 413 13.93 -10.05 20.15
CA ASP A 413 15.32 -10.43 20.37
C ASP A 413 16.27 -9.23 20.21
N TYR A 414 15.90 -8.20 19.43
CA TYR A 414 16.70 -6.99 19.25
C TYR A 414 16.60 -5.99 20.42
N PHE A 415 15.40 -5.77 20.97
CA PHE A 415 15.17 -4.73 21.99
C PHE A 415 15.02 -5.26 23.43
N PHE A 416 14.65 -6.53 23.62
CA PHE A 416 14.33 -7.10 24.94
C PHE A 416 15.33 -8.14 25.42
N VAL A 417 16.15 -8.70 24.54
CA VAL A 417 17.19 -9.67 24.93
C VAL A 417 18.52 -8.92 25.04
N PRO A 418 19.14 -8.84 26.23
CA PRO A 418 20.45 -8.23 26.38
C PRO A 418 21.49 -9.01 25.57
N SER A 419 22.10 -8.37 24.58
CA SER A 419 23.26 -8.91 23.87
C SER A 419 24.49 -8.86 24.79
N GLY A 420 25.19 -9.98 24.97
CA GLY A 420 26.21 -10.18 26.02
C GLY A 420 27.41 -9.22 26.07
N GLU A 421 27.54 -8.29 25.12
CA GLU A 421 28.60 -7.26 25.09
C GLU A 421 28.10 -5.88 25.57
N CYS A 422 26.78 -5.66 25.65
CA CYS A 422 26.17 -4.40 26.05
C CYS A 422 24.87 -4.65 26.83
N ASN A 423 24.91 -4.46 28.15
CA ASN A 423 23.74 -4.44 29.03
C ASN A 423 22.92 -3.16 28.80
N SER A 424 22.42 -2.99 27.57
CA SER A 424 21.58 -1.86 27.20
C SER A 424 20.26 -1.91 27.96
N LYS A 425 19.90 -0.80 28.61
CA LYS A 425 18.65 -0.64 29.36
C LYS A 425 17.46 -0.95 28.44
N ILE A 426 16.53 -1.78 28.89
CA ILE A 426 15.25 -2.00 28.21
C ILE A 426 14.34 -0.82 28.56
N THR A 427 14.07 0.05 27.60
CA THR A 427 13.31 1.30 27.76
C THR A 427 12.62 1.66 26.46
N ALA A 428 11.45 2.29 26.54
CA ALA A 428 10.69 2.74 25.38
C ALA A 428 11.45 3.82 24.57
N ALA A 429 12.38 4.56 25.20
CA ALA A 429 13.20 5.58 24.51
C ALA A 429 14.10 5.03 23.40
N ARG A 430 14.34 3.72 23.37
CA ARG A 430 15.13 3.05 22.32
C ARG A 430 14.30 2.54 21.14
N LEU A 431 12.98 2.51 21.29
CA LEU A 431 12.11 1.95 20.27
C LEU A 431 11.88 2.98 19.16
N PRO A 432 12.03 2.59 17.89
CA PRO A 432 11.63 3.44 16.78
C PRO A 432 10.12 3.73 16.86
N TYR A 433 9.70 4.90 16.39
CA TYR A 433 8.30 5.32 16.39
C TYR A 433 7.85 5.59 14.96
N PHE A 434 7.02 4.72 14.40
CA PHE A 434 6.53 4.84 13.02
C PHE A 434 5.02 5.07 12.99
N ASP A 435 4.58 5.70 11.92
CA ASP A 435 3.15 5.95 11.72
C ASP A 435 2.43 4.63 11.43
N GLY A 436 1.44 4.29 12.24
CA GLY A 436 0.64 3.07 12.11
C GLY A 436 1.35 1.76 12.48
N ASP A 437 2.49 1.79 13.18
CA ASP A 437 3.13 0.56 13.64
C ASP A 437 2.37 -0.09 14.81
N TYR A 438 2.73 -1.35 15.09
CA TYR A 438 2.11 -2.11 16.16
C TYR A 438 2.51 -1.63 17.56
N TRP A 439 3.81 -1.44 17.81
CA TRP A 439 4.33 -1.27 19.16
C TRP A 439 4.08 0.12 19.74
N SER A 440 4.08 1.17 18.92
CA SER A 440 3.73 2.53 19.34
C SER A 440 2.26 2.59 19.75
N CYS A 441 1.36 2.01 18.95
CA CYS A 441 -0.06 1.90 19.31
C CYS A 441 -0.26 1.04 20.57
N ALA A 442 0.43 -0.11 20.68
CA ALA A 442 0.31 -0.99 21.83
C ALA A 442 0.80 -0.30 23.12
N ILE A 443 1.89 0.47 23.06
CA ILE A 443 2.40 1.25 24.20
C ILE A 443 1.36 2.27 24.65
N GLU A 444 0.79 3.03 23.71
CA GLU A 444 -0.22 4.05 24.02
C GLU A 444 -1.46 3.46 24.69
N ASP A 445 -1.94 2.31 24.20
CA ASP A 445 -3.05 1.59 24.82
C ASP A 445 -2.69 1.08 26.22
N MET A 446 -1.47 0.56 26.41
CA MET A 446 -0.99 0.11 27.71
C MET A 446 -0.88 1.26 28.71
N ILE A 447 -0.41 2.43 28.29
CA ILE A 447 -0.35 3.65 29.12
C ILE A 447 -1.76 4.03 29.58
N ARG A 448 -2.72 4.09 28.66
CA ARG A 448 -4.13 4.40 28.98
C ARG A 448 -4.74 3.41 29.97
N VAL A 449 -4.40 2.12 29.88
CA VAL A 449 -4.86 1.10 30.83
C VAL A 449 -4.23 1.33 32.21
N ILE A 450 -2.92 1.60 32.28
CA ILE A 450 -2.21 1.84 33.55
C ILE A 450 -2.77 3.09 34.25
N GLU A 451 -3.01 4.18 33.51
CA GLU A 451 -3.57 5.42 34.08
C GLU A 451 -4.98 5.22 34.65
N LYS A 452 -5.83 4.44 33.97
CA LYS A 452 -7.17 4.08 34.47
C LYS A 452 -7.13 3.21 35.72
N GLU A 453 -6.15 2.30 35.81
CA GLU A 453 -5.92 1.46 36.99
C GLU A 453 -5.44 2.30 38.19
N GLU A 454 -4.66 3.37 37.96
CA GLU A 454 -4.20 4.31 38.99
C GLU A 454 -5.32 5.24 39.49
N SER A 455 -6.28 5.64 38.64
CA SER A 455 -7.37 6.56 38.99
C SER A 455 -8.59 5.93 39.69
N GLY A 456 -8.52 4.65 40.09
CA GLY A 456 -9.52 4.03 40.98
C GLY A 456 -10.84 3.56 40.33
N GLY A 457 -10.91 3.44 39.00
CA GLY A 457 -12.09 2.89 38.31
C GLY A 457 -12.12 1.36 38.35
N VAL A 458 -12.90 0.77 39.26
CA VAL A 458 -12.98 -0.69 39.41
C VAL A 458 -13.60 -1.37 38.19
N SER A 459 -12.91 -2.38 37.68
CA SER A 459 -13.53 -3.57 37.10
C SER A 459 -12.68 -4.78 37.48
N GLU A 460 -13.09 -5.47 38.54
CA GLU A 460 -12.64 -6.83 38.83
C GLU A 460 -12.93 -7.73 37.63
N ARG A 461 -11.89 -8.14 36.90
CA ARG A 461 -11.62 -9.53 36.46
C ARG A 461 -10.53 -9.55 35.38
N LYS A 462 -9.46 -10.28 35.69
CA LYS A 462 -8.32 -10.72 34.85
C LYS A 462 -7.16 -9.72 34.66
N SER A 463 -6.34 -9.56 35.70
CA SER A 463 -4.89 -9.34 35.51
C SER A 463 -4.11 -10.02 36.63
N LYS A 464 -3.53 -11.20 36.32
CA LYS A 464 -2.47 -11.78 37.14
C LYS A 464 -1.21 -10.98 36.84
N ILE A 465 -0.51 -10.57 37.90
CA ILE A 465 0.74 -9.76 37.93
C ILE A 465 0.49 -8.26 38.16
N LYS A 466 0.21 -7.90 39.42
CA LYS A 466 0.56 -6.58 39.95
C LYS A 466 2.06 -6.59 40.28
N THR A 467 2.91 -6.09 39.39
CA THR A 467 4.33 -5.87 39.72
C THR A 467 4.41 -4.71 40.72
N THR A 468 4.57 -5.03 42.00
CA THR A 468 4.66 -4.01 43.06
C THR A 468 6.01 -3.27 42.98
N LYS A 469 6.08 -2.03 43.49
CA LYS A 469 7.36 -1.30 43.66
C LYS A 469 8.42 -2.15 44.39
N ARG A 470 7.99 -3.08 45.26
CA ARG A 470 8.86 -4.05 45.95
C ARG A 470 9.44 -5.12 45.02
N ALA A 471 8.67 -5.59 44.04
CA ALA A 471 9.16 -6.51 43.00
C ALA A 471 10.14 -5.81 42.03
N LEU A 472 9.90 -4.55 41.68
CA LEU A 472 10.82 -3.75 40.87
C LEU A 472 12.18 -3.57 41.55
N ARG A 473 12.21 -3.33 42.87
CA ARG A 473 13.46 -3.30 43.66
C ARG A 473 14.18 -4.64 43.67
N ALA A 474 13.43 -5.75 43.78
CA ALA A 474 14.00 -7.09 43.76
C ALA A 474 14.60 -7.47 42.39
N MET A 475 14.13 -6.84 41.30
CA MET A 475 14.68 -6.97 39.94
C MET A 475 15.85 -6.00 39.66
N GLY A 476 16.36 -5.28 40.67
CA GLY A 476 17.54 -4.42 40.56
C GLY A 476 17.26 -2.98 40.12
N HIS A 477 15.99 -2.55 40.02
CA HIS A 477 15.67 -1.15 39.72
C HIS A 477 15.74 -0.30 41.00
N THR A 478 16.73 0.58 41.07
CA THR A 478 17.04 1.41 42.26
C THR A 478 16.31 2.75 42.29
N ASP A 479 15.96 3.30 41.13
CA ASP A 479 15.22 4.57 40.98
C ASP A 479 13.75 4.31 40.60
N LEU A 480 12.83 4.80 41.43
CA LEU A 480 11.39 4.48 41.39
C LEU A 480 10.52 5.75 41.35
N SER A 481 10.95 6.76 40.60
CA SER A 481 10.02 7.82 40.21
C SER A 481 8.79 7.19 39.53
N ALA A 482 7.63 7.85 39.65
CA ALA A 482 6.38 7.34 39.07
C ALA A 482 6.55 7.06 37.57
N ASP A 483 7.28 7.93 36.87
CA ASP A 483 7.42 7.86 35.41
C ASP A 483 8.41 6.79 34.96
N LYS A 484 9.57 6.63 35.63
CA LYS A 484 10.49 5.51 35.37
C LYS A 484 9.84 4.17 35.67
N THR A 485 8.94 4.13 36.66
CA THR A 485 8.14 2.94 36.96
C THR A 485 7.16 2.63 35.82
N LYS A 486 6.57 3.65 35.18
CA LYS A 486 5.68 3.47 34.01
C LYS A 486 6.43 2.95 32.79
N ASP A 487 7.60 3.50 32.44
CA ASP A 487 8.45 2.97 31.35
C ASP A 487 8.74 1.47 31.54
N ILE A 488 9.21 1.08 32.73
CA ILE A 488 9.52 -0.32 33.03
C ILE A 488 8.27 -1.21 32.92
N LEU A 489 7.13 -0.78 33.46
CA LEU A 489 5.88 -1.56 33.41
C LEU A 489 5.35 -1.72 31.99
N VAL A 490 5.37 -0.64 31.20
CA VAL A 490 4.95 -0.65 29.80
C VAL A 490 5.85 -1.57 28.99
N MET A 491 7.18 -1.43 29.14
CA MET A 491 8.13 -2.30 28.44
C MET A 491 7.99 -3.77 28.85
N GLN A 492 7.73 -4.08 30.12
CA GLN A 492 7.44 -5.45 30.55
C GLN A 492 6.17 -6.00 29.89
N LYS A 493 5.08 -5.23 29.87
CA LYS A 493 3.82 -5.63 29.22
C LYS A 493 4.02 -5.79 27.70
N LEU A 494 4.70 -4.86 27.05
CA LEU A 494 4.99 -4.91 25.62
C LEU A 494 5.82 -6.15 25.27
N GLY A 495 6.88 -6.44 26.03
CA GLY A 495 7.68 -7.63 25.83
C GLY A 495 6.86 -8.92 25.95
N GLN A 496 5.96 -9.01 26.94
CA GLN A 496 5.06 -10.16 27.10
C GLN A 496 4.09 -10.31 25.92
N THR A 497 3.61 -9.21 25.35
CA THR A 497 2.71 -9.21 24.20
C THR A 497 3.43 -9.56 22.89
N ILE A 498 4.63 -9.04 22.67
CA ILE A 498 5.40 -9.28 21.44
C ILE A 498 6.02 -10.67 21.42
N LEU A 499 6.52 -11.19 22.55
CA LEU A 499 7.20 -12.50 22.62
C LEU A 499 6.48 -13.64 21.86
N PRO A 500 5.18 -13.91 22.06
CA PRO A 500 4.48 -14.99 21.34
C PRO A 500 4.34 -14.73 19.84
N LEU A 501 4.40 -13.47 19.40
CA LEU A 501 4.27 -13.03 18.01
C LEU A 501 5.62 -12.58 17.42
N LYS A 502 6.74 -12.85 18.09
CA LYS A 502 8.02 -12.18 17.79
C LYS A 502 8.46 -12.36 16.34
N GLU A 503 8.18 -13.52 15.75
CA GLU A 503 8.56 -13.83 14.37
C GLU A 503 7.87 -12.91 13.35
N GLU A 504 6.76 -12.27 13.69
CA GLU A 504 6.01 -11.36 12.80
C GLU A 504 6.67 -9.97 12.67
N PHE A 505 7.64 -9.63 13.53
CA PHE A 505 8.27 -8.31 13.56
C PHE A 505 9.74 -8.41 13.18
N PHE A 506 10.05 -8.19 11.90
CA PHE A 506 11.42 -8.26 11.40
C PHE A 506 12.17 -6.95 11.63
N VAL A 507 13.41 -7.08 12.11
CA VAL A 507 14.42 -6.02 12.11
C VAL A 507 15.52 -6.44 11.15
N VAL A 508 15.65 -5.72 10.04
CA VAL A 508 16.52 -6.07 8.91
C VAL A 508 17.70 -5.11 8.87
N HIS A 509 18.92 -5.59 9.09
CA HIS A 509 20.13 -4.78 9.07
C HIS A 509 20.73 -4.75 7.66
N LEU A 510 20.86 -3.54 7.11
CA LEU A 510 21.43 -3.28 5.78
C LEU A 510 22.93 -2.99 5.84
N GLN A 511 23.41 -2.50 6.98
CA GLN A 511 24.80 -2.11 7.20
C GLN A 511 25.42 -2.92 8.35
N PHE A 512 26.74 -3.11 8.30
CA PHE A 512 27.47 -3.66 9.43
C PHE A 512 27.65 -2.60 10.51
N THR A 513 27.62 -3.01 11.78
CA THR A 513 27.91 -2.12 12.91
C THR A 513 29.33 -2.38 13.42
N CYS A 514 30.08 -1.32 13.71
CA CYS A 514 31.41 -1.44 14.32
C CYS A 514 31.28 -1.88 15.78
N ILE A 515 32.04 -2.90 16.20
CA ILE A 515 32.01 -3.38 17.58
C ILE A 515 32.64 -2.40 18.58
N ASN A 516 33.55 -1.53 18.11
CA ASN A 516 34.26 -0.58 18.98
C ASN A 516 33.47 0.72 19.20
N CYS A 517 32.99 1.35 18.12
CA CYS A 517 32.28 2.63 18.21
C CYS A 517 30.75 2.49 18.16
N HIS A 518 30.22 1.28 17.92
CA HIS A 518 28.79 0.99 17.79
C HIS A 518 28.03 1.74 16.69
N GLU A 519 28.76 2.41 15.80
CA GLU A 519 28.21 3.11 14.65
C GLU A 519 28.12 2.22 13.40
N PRO A 520 27.14 2.45 12.52
CA PRO A 520 27.02 1.75 11.24
C PRO A 520 28.18 2.14 10.30
N ILE A 521 28.77 1.12 9.67
CA ILE A 521 29.86 1.26 8.69
C ILE A 521 29.24 1.54 7.32
N LEU A 522 28.96 2.81 7.03
CA LEU A 522 28.29 3.22 5.79
C LEU A 522 29.20 3.20 4.55
N SER A 523 30.50 3.43 4.74
CA SER A 523 31.50 3.43 3.67
C SER A 523 32.93 3.24 4.22
N GLY A 524 33.86 2.89 3.34
CA GLY A 524 35.28 2.70 3.68
C GLY A 524 35.68 1.25 3.96
N SER A 525 36.96 1.05 4.33
CA SER A 525 37.51 -0.26 4.66
C SER A 525 36.90 -0.79 5.97
N ARG A 526 36.54 -2.07 5.96
CA ARG A 526 36.04 -2.82 7.12
C ARG A 526 36.94 -4.02 7.37
N TRP A 527 37.36 -4.22 8.61
CA TRP A 527 38.02 -5.45 9.04
C TRP A 527 36.96 -6.42 9.57
N SER A 528 37.04 -7.67 9.16
CA SER A 528 36.15 -8.74 9.63
C SER A 528 36.97 -9.91 10.16
N CYS A 529 36.50 -10.54 11.23
CA CYS A 529 37.07 -11.81 11.68
C CYS A 529 36.52 -12.97 10.85
N ASN A 530 37.39 -13.83 10.33
CA ASN A 530 36.98 -15.03 9.58
C ASN A 530 36.38 -16.13 10.47
N GLN A 531 36.53 -16.02 11.80
CA GLN A 531 36.01 -16.98 12.77
C GLN A 531 34.77 -16.46 13.51
N CYS A 532 34.57 -15.13 13.56
CA CYS A 532 33.48 -14.51 14.31
C CYS A 532 32.55 -13.75 13.36
N ASN A 533 31.32 -14.26 13.18
CA ASN A 533 30.35 -13.70 12.23
C ASN A 533 29.93 -12.24 12.50
N ARG A 534 30.11 -11.73 13.73
CA ARG A 534 29.67 -10.38 14.14
C ARG A 534 30.81 -9.40 14.42
N PHE A 535 32.06 -9.82 14.25
CA PHE A 535 33.20 -8.97 14.57
C PHE A 535 33.57 -8.10 13.39
N HIS A 536 33.18 -6.83 13.44
CA HIS A 536 33.46 -5.84 12.42
C HIS A 536 34.03 -4.56 13.03
N LEU A 537 35.11 -4.05 12.43
CA LEU A 537 35.73 -2.79 12.83
C LEU A 537 35.71 -1.81 11.66
N CYS A 538 35.38 -0.55 11.96
CA CYS A 538 35.64 0.55 11.05
C CYS A 538 37.10 0.99 11.14
N ARG A 539 37.48 1.95 10.28
CA ARG A 539 38.85 2.51 10.26
C ARG A 539 39.16 3.43 11.45
N ARG A 540 38.13 3.98 12.07
CA ARG A 540 38.23 4.74 13.33
C ARG A 540 38.38 3.74 14.47
#